data_AF-A0A0F9FLH3-F1
#
_entry.id   AF-A0A0F9FLH3-F1
#
_cell.length_a   1.000
_cell.length_b   1.000
_cell.length_c   1.000
_cell.angle_alpha   90.00
_cell.angle_beta   90.00
_cell.angle_gamma   90.00
#
_symmetry.space_group_name_H-M   'P 1'
#
loop_
_entity.id
_entity.type
_entity.pdbx_description
1 polymer ?
#
loop_
_entity_poly.entity_id
_entity_poly.type
_entity_poly.pdbx_seq_one_letter_code
_entity_poly.pdbx_strand_id
1 'polypeptide(L)'
;MSEYNERDIFVIHGRNLHIRDSIFEFLISLGLHPISFEEAKQKTGKGSPYILEILEEAISVQVTIIALFTPDDIAYLNPIFHRASDSEKDKKPMGQSRQNVIFETGMALAINP
;
A
#
# COMPACT_ATOMS: atom_id res chain seq x y z
N MET A 1 -10.48 -5.14 22.25
CA MET A 1 -9.61 -4.65 21.17
C MET A 1 -9.74 -3.14 21.17
N SER A 2 -8.64 -2.37 21.13
CA SER A 2 -8.78 -0.91 20.97
C SER A 2 -9.35 -0.65 19.59
N GLU A 3 -10.53 -0.06 19.54
CA GLU A 3 -11.22 0.40 18.35
C GLU A 3 -10.30 1.37 17.59
N TYR A 4 -10.27 1.30 16.25
CA TYR A 4 -9.58 2.33 15.46
C TYR A 4 -10.31 3.68 15.66
N ASN A 5 -9.58 4.78 15.50
CA ASN A 5 -10.12 6.14 15.62
C ASN A 5 -9.72 7.03 14.42
N GLU A 6 -10.22 8.26 14.37
CA GLU A 6 -9.99 9.18 13.25
C GLU A 6 -8.54 9.60 13.02
N ARG A 7 -7.64 9.33 13.97
CA ARG A 7 -6.20 9.62 13.84
C ARG A 7 -5.41 8.45 13.29
N ASP A 8 -6.00 7.28 13.19
CA ASP A 8 -5.35 6.11 12.64
C ASP A 8 -5.30 6.24 11.11
N ILE A 9 -4.10 6.09 10.56
CA ILE A 9 -3.84 6.20 9.12
C ILE A 9 -3.28 4.87 8.64
N PHE A 10 -4.02 4.15 7.80
CA PHE A 10 -3.51 2.92 7.23
C PHE A 10 -2.57 3.23 6.06
N VAL A 11 -1.33 2.77 6.15
CA VAL A 11 -0.31 3.04 5.13
C VAL A 11 0.02 1.77 4.36
N ILE A 12 -0.39 1.73 3.10
CA ILE A 12 -0.02 0.68 2.14
C ILE A 12 1.36 1.04 1.58
N HIS A 13 2.33 0.14 1.69
CA HIS A 13 3.70 0.40 1.24
C HIS A 13 4.43 -0.86 0.77
N GLY A 14 5.47 -0.65 -0.02
CA GLY A 14 6.37 -1.72 -0.47
C GLY A 14 7.52 -2.00 0.51
N ARG A 15 8.65 -2.46 -0.02
CA ARG A 15 9.90 -2.73 0.69
C ARG A 15 10.87 -1.54 0.76
N ASN A 16 10.57 -0.39 0.15
CA ASN A 16 11.35 0.82 0.39
C ASN A 16 11.06 1.40 1.78
N LEU A 17 11.68 0.79 2.80
CA LEU A 17 11.46 1.13 4.20
C LEU A 17 11.89 2.56 4.52
N HIS A 18 12.88 3.10 3.81
CA HIS A 18 13.31 4.49 4.02
C HIS A 18 12.20 5.49 3.70
N ILE A 19 11.50 5.32 2.56
CA ILE A 19 10.36 6.18 2.21
C ILE A 19 9.19 5.93 3.18
N ARG A 20 8.94 4.66 3.53
CA ARG A 20 7.89 4.31 4.49
C ARG A 20 8.12 4.99 5.84
N ASP A 21 9.32 4.88 6.40
CA ASP A 21 9.67 5.43 7.71
C ASP A 21 9.58 6.97 7.68
N SER A 22 10.01 7.61 6.59
CA SER A 22 9.87 9.06 6.42
C SER A 22 8.40 9.53 6.45
N ILE A 23 7.50 8.77 5.82
CA ILE A 23 6.06 9.05 5.85
C ILE A 23 5.48 8.79 7.24
N PHE A 24 5.91 7.73 7.92
CA PHE A 24 5.46 7.44 9.28
C PHE A 24 5.87 8.55 10.24
N GLU A 25 7.13 8.98 10.21
CA GLU A 25 7.65 10.09 11.00
C GLU A 25 6.88 11.39 10.73
N PHE A 26 6.58 11.68 9.46
CA PHE A 26 5.77 12.84 9.09
C PHE A 26 4.35 12.78 9.69
N LEU A 27 3.65 11.65 9.57
CA LEU A 27 2.31 11.47 10.13
C LEU A 27 2.33 11.58 11.66
N ILE A 28 3.31 10.96 12.32
CA ILE A 28 3.52 11.06 13.77
C ILE A 28 3.74 12.52 14.18
N SER A 29 4.50 13.30 13.41
CA SER A 29 4.73 14.72 13.69
C SER A 29 3.45 15.58 13.63
N LEU A 30 2.42 15.12 12.92
CA LEU A 30 1.09 15.73 12.86
C LEU A 30 0.15 15.23 13.97
N GLY A 31 0.62 14.35 14.86
CA GLY A 31 -0.20 13.72 15.89
C GLY A 31 -1.16 12.65 15.35
N LEU A 32 -0.84 12.08 14.18
CA LEU A 32 -1.53 10.94 13.58
C LEU A 32 -0.82 9.63 13.91
N HIS A 33 -1.52 8.52 13.77
CA HIS A 33 -1.02 7.19 14.09
C HIS A 33 -0.95 6.33 12.82
N PRO A 34 0.20 6.29 12.13
CA PRO A 34 0.37 5.42 10.98
C PRO A 34 0.34 3.94 11.42
N ILE A 35 -0.39 3.12 10.68
CA ILE A 35 -0.52 1.67 10.91
C ILE A 35 -0.09 0.96 9.64
N SER A 36 0.89 0.07 9.77
CA SER A 36 1.31 -0.82 8.69
C SER A 36 0.42 -2.06 8.58
N PHE A 37 0.44 -2.71 7.41
CA PHE A 37 -0.24 -3.99 7.22
C PHE A 37 0.23 -5.07 8.20
N GLU A 38 1.54 -5.16 8.47
CA GLU A 38 2.08 -6.17 9.40
C GLU A 38 1.60 -5.94 10.84
N GLU A 39 1.50 -4.68 11.28
CA GLU A 39 0.93 -4.35 12.59
C GLU A 39 -0.57 -4.66 12.66
N ALA A 40 -1.33 -4.33 11.61
CA ALA A 40 -2.75 -4.67 11.53
C ALA A 40 -2.96 -6.19 11.51
N LYS A 41 -2.11 -6.93 10.78
CA LYS A 41 -2.08 -8.40 10.76
C LYS A 41 -1.81 -9.00 12.14
N GLN A 42 -0.81 -8.50 12.87
CA GLN A 42 -0.53 -8.94 14.24
C GLN A 42 -1.72 -8.72 15.18
N LYS A 43 -2.48 -7.63 14.98
CA LYS A 43 -3.71 -7.34 15.75
C LYS A 43 -4.85 -8.32 15.49
N THR A 44 -4.92 -8.97 14.32
CA THR A 44 -5.99 -9.95 14.01
C THR A 44 -5.84 -11.28 14.75
N GLY A 45 -4.65 -11.61 15.24
CA GLY A 45 -4.37 -12.92 15.86
C GLY A 45 -4.48 -14.13 14.93
N LYS A 46 -4.73 -13.94 13.62
CA LYS A 46 -4.81 -15.01 12.62
C LYS A 46 -3.41 -15.33 12.06
N GLY A 47 -3.13 -16.60 11.76
CA GLY A 47 -1.84 -17.03 11.22
C GLY A 47 -1.54 -16.54 9.78
N SER A 48 -2.59 -16.27 8.99
CA SER A 48 -2.49 -15.72 7.64
C SER A 48 -3.80 -15.02 7.23
N PRO A 49 -4.17 -13.89 7.86
CA PRO A 49 -5.38 -13.15 7.49
C PRO A 49 -5.30 -12.66 6.05
N TYR A 50 -6.46 -12.61 5.41
CA TYR A 50 -6.59 -12.03 4.07
C TYR A 50 -6.57 -10.50 4.18
N ILE A 51 -5.93 -9.82 3.22
CA ILE A 51 -5.84 -8.33 3.21
C ILE A 51 -7.24 -7.68 3.30
N LEU A 52 -8.27 -8.27 2.69
CA LEU A 52 -9.65 -7.79 2.80
C LEU A 52 -10.16 -7.82 4.23
N GLU A 53 -9.88 -8.85 5.01
CA GLU A 53 -10.41 -8.95 6.37
C GLU A 53 -9.86 -7.83 7.27
N ILE A 54 -8.59 -7.46 7.06
CA ILE A 54 -7.96 -6.34 7.78
C ILE A 54 -8.51 -5.00 7.30
N LEU A 55 -8.69 -4.84 5.98
CA LEU A 55 -9.26 -3.63 5.39
C LEU A 55 -10.74 -3.45 5.77
N GLU A 56 -11.54 -4.51 5.80
CA GLU A 56 -12.94 -4.49 6.21
C GLU A 56 -13.10 -4.05 7.67
N GLU A 57 -12.26 -4.59 8.58
CA GLU A 57 -12.24 -4.15 9.98
C GLU A 57 -11.81 -2.67 10.11
N ALA A 58 -10.77 -2.24 9.40
CA ALA A 58 -10.28 -0.86 9.45
C ALA A 58 -11.22 0.15 8.76
N ILE A 59 -11.95 -0.25 7.72
CA ILE A 59 -12.85 0.64 6.97
C ILE A 59 -14.21 0.79 7.67
N SER A 60 -14.63 -0.19 8.47
CA SER A 60 -15.85 -0.09 9.31
C SER A 60 -15.87 1.12 10.26
N VAL A 61 -14.70 1.72 10.47
CA VAL A 61 -14.38 2.80 11.40
C VAL A 61 -13.81 4.03 10.68
N GLN A 62 -13.95 4.11 9.35
CA GLN A 62 -13.67 5.32 8.56
C GLN A 62 -12.20 5.77 8.58
N VAL A 63 -11.26 4.82 8.66
CA VAL A 63 -9.81 5.07 8.66
C VAL A 63 -9.36 5.68 7.33
N THR A 64 -8.48 6.68 7.41
CA THR A 64 -7.84 7.28 6.22
C THR A 64 -6.74 6.36 5.69
N ILE A 65 -6.66 6.19 4.36
CA ILE A 65 -5.71 5.29 3.70
C ILE A 65 -4.71 6.11 2.88
N ILE A 66 -3.41 5.82 3.03
CA ILE A 66 -2.33 6.36 2.22
C ILE A 66 -1.62 5.20 1.51
N ALA A 67 -1.53 5.26 0.17
CA ALA A 67 -0.78 4.31 -0.63
C ALA A 67 0.52 4.92 -1.15
N LEU A 68 1.65 4.27 -0.87
CA LEU A 68 2.98 4.70 -1.31
C LEU A 68 3.42 3.89 -2.54
N PHE A 69 3.31 4.52 -3.71
CA PHE A 69 3.73 3.95 -4.99
C PHE A 69 5.21 4.21 -5.26
N THR A 70 6.08 3.47 -4.57
CA THR A 70 7.54 3.58 -4.69
C THR A 70 8.10 2.59 -5.72
N PRO A 71 9.20 2.90 -6.43
CA PRO A 71 9.77 2.07 -7.50
C PRO A 71 10.56 0.87 -6.95
N ASP A 72 9.88 -0.02 -6.23
CA ASP A 72 10.47 -1.11 -5.45
C ASP A 72 10.81 -2.34 -6.30
N ASP A 73 10.00 -2.60 -7.31
CA ASP A 73 10.24 -3.64 -8.30
C ASP A 73 10.74 -3.00 -9.60
N ILE A 74 11.45 -3.78 -10.41
CA ILE A 74 11.82 -3.40 -11.77
C ILE A 74 10.95 -4.20 -12.75
N ALA A 75 10.36 -3.52 -13.72
CA ALA A 75 9.59 -4.16 -14.78
C ALA A 75 9.71 -3.44 -16.11
N TYR A 76 9.25 -4.13 -17.15
CA TYR A 76 9.10 -3.63 -18.52
C TYR A 76 8.09 -4.53 -19.24
N LEU A 77 7.50 -4.03 -20.32
CA LEU A 77 6.55 -4.81 -21.11
C LEU A 77 7.30 -5.95 -21.79
N ASN A 78 6.72 -7.15 -21.80
CA ASN A 78 7.30 -8.28 -22.53
C ASN A 78 7.53 -7.89 -24.00
N PRO A 79 8.74 -8.06 -24.56
CA PRO A 79 9.09 -7.64 -25.92
C PRO A 79 8.13 -8.12 -27.01
N ILE A 80 7.47 -9.27 -26.84
CA ILE A 80 6.50 -9.77 -27.82
C ILE A 80 5.26 -8.88 -27.96
N PHE A 81 4.97 -8.06 -26.95
CA PHE A 81 3.85 -7.12 -26.94
C PHE A 81 4.26 -5.69 -27.31
N HIS A 82 5.54 -5.43 -27.60
CA HIS A 82 6.01 -4.11 -28.00
C HIS A 82 5.41 -3.71 -29.34
N ARG A 83 5.05 -2.43 -29.44
CA ARG A 83 4.64 -1.76 -30.66
C ARG A 83 5.67 -0.72 -31.05
N ALA A 84 5.73 -0.41 -32.35
CA ALA A 84 6.61 0.65 -32.85
C ALA A 84 6.31 2.00 -32.18
N SER A 85 5.05 2.25 -31.83
CA SER A 85 4.56 3.46 -31.16
C SER A 85 4.82 3.51 -29.65
N ASP A 86 5.23 2.40 -29.03
CA ASP A 86 5.39 2.36 -27.57
C ASP A 86 6.56 3.22 -27.11
N SER A 87 6.41 3.79 -25.92
CA SER A 87 7.41 4.66 -25.34
C SER A 87 8.66 3.87 -24.93
N GLU A 88 9.80 4.56 -24.80
CA GLU A 88 11.02 3.94 -24.27
C GLU A 88 10.86 3.42 -22.84
N LYS A 89 9.88 3.94 -22.08
CA LYS A 89 9.58 3.47 -20.71
C LYS A 89 8.98 2.07 -20.72
N ASP A 90 8.26 1.69 -21.77
CA ASP A 90 7.66 0.36 -21.89
C ASP A 90 8.69 -0.69 -22.35
N LYS A 91 9.75 -0.22 -23.02
CA LYS A 91 10.78 -1.06 -23.66
C LYS A 91 12.01 -1.31 -22.80
N LYS A 92 12.20 -0.53 -21.74
CA LYS A 92 13.38 -0.58 -20.87
C LYS A 92 12.97 -0.93 -19.43
N PRO A 93 13.86 -1.57 -18.65
CA PRO A 93 13.63 -1.78 -17.23
C PRO A 93 13.38 -0.44 -16.52
N MET A 94 12.20 -0.31 -15.93
CA MET A 94 11.75 0.87 -15.19
C MET A 94 11.31 0.46 -13.78
N GLY A 95 11.44 1.39 -12.83
CA GLY A 95 10.91 1.21 -11.49
C GLY A 95 9.38 1.21 -11.48
N GLN A 96 8.80 0.28 -10.73
CA GLN A 96 7.36 0.17 -10.50
C GLN A 96 7.06 -0.17 -9.04
N SER A 97 5.87 0.19 -8.60
CA SER A 97 5.32 -0.28 -7.33
C SER A 97 5.23 -1.80 -7.31
N ARG A 98 5.44 -2.38 -6.12
CA ARG A 98 5.24 -3.82 -5.95
C ARG A 98 3.80 -4.19 -6.30
N GLN A 99 3.62 -5.35 -6.92
CA GLN A 99 2.29 -5.81 -7.32
C GLN A 99 1.31 -5.85 -6.14
N ASN A 100 1.77 -6.25 -4.96
CA ASN A 100 0.93 -6.28 -3.76
C ASN A 100 0.40 -4.88 -3.41
N VAL A 101 1.23 -3.83 -3.44
CA VAL A 101 0.80 -2.44 -3.18
C VAL A 101 -0.30 -2.02 -4.16
N ILE A 102 -0.18 -2.38 -5.44
CA ILE A 102 -1.19 -2.07 -6.46
C ILE A 102 -2.51 -2.78 -6.15
N PHE A 103 -2.46 -4.09 -5.86
CA PHE A 103 -3.67 -4.86 -5.54
C PHE A 103 -4.35 -4.36 -4.26
N GLU A 104 -3.58 -4.18 -3.18
CA GLU A 104 -4.07 -3.70 -1.88
C GLU A 104 -4.73 -2.31 -2.02
N THR A 105 -4.12 -1.41 -2.80
CA THR A 105 -4.69 -0.08 -3.06
C THR A 105 -5.99 -0.17 -3.87
N GLY A 106 -6.04 -1.03 -4.89
CA GLY A 106 -7.27 -1.25 -5.66
C GLY A 106 -8.42 -1.77 -4.80
N MET A 107 -8.11 -2.64 -3.84
CA MET A 107 -9.09 -3.18 -2.90
C MET A 107 -9.56 -2.11 -1.91
N ALA A 108 -8.64 -1.28 -1.39
CA ALA A 108 -8.98 -0.13 -0.58
C ALA A 108 -9.92 0.84 -1.31
N LEU A 109 -9.61 1.19 -2.57
CA LEU A 109 -10.46 2.05 -3.41
C LEU A 109 -11.85 1.46 -3.70
N ALA A 110 -11.94 0.14 -3.87
CA ALA A 110 -13.23 -0.51 -4.13
C ALA A 110 -14.18 -0.44 -2.91
N ILE A 111 -13.62 -0.46 -1.70
CA ILE A 111 -14.39 -0.46 -0.45
C ILE A 111 -14.59 0.98 0.06
N ASN A 112 -13.65 1.88 -0.20
CA ASN A 112 -13.67 3.29 0.19
C ASN A 112 -13.23 4.18 -1.00
N PRO A 113 -14.16 4.48 -1.94
CA PRO A 113 -13.86 5.19 -3.20
C PRO A 113 -13.61 6.70 -3.05
#